data_AF-A0A6L5P4X3-F1
#
_entry.id   AF-A0A6L5P4X3-F1
#
_cell.length_a   1.000
_cell.length_b   1.000
_cell.length_c   1.000
_cell.angle_alpha   90.00
_cell.angle_beta   90.00
_cell.angle_gamma   90.00
#
_symmetry.space_group_name_H-M   'P 1'
#
loop_
_entity.id
_entity.type
_entity.pdbx_description
1 polymer ?
#
loop_
_entity_poly.entity_id
_entity_poly.type
_entity_poly.pdbx_seq_one_letter_code
_entity_poly.pdbx_strand_id
1 'polypeptide(L)'
;MVKVGVLIGSLSAKSYSRKIAEYFTSLPSNLQFVELKYSMLPFYNPDFEHQNTPIEWNAFRKAVDSVDALLIVTQEYNYSLPGGLKNALDILSVPSPNQHLVGKPVLVITDSAGEKGGIIANAHLHQVLRYLGMKVMNCTIAISNVQSVFNNGDNHDPKLSKRLRDDIKSFEQFINESSLSHQSCVDMTYKFSYQPGELNLLNDDGEKIATIELRNLKNKVIAIEEVQVNEKYRGQGLANEIMTLLMWLVEGADSKLKANCPFAKSYLETRPQFNNIVEP
;
A
#
# COMPACT_ATOMS: atom_id res chain seq x y z
N MET A 1 7.50 13.03 13.49
CA MET A 1 6.99 13.75 12.30
C MET A 1 7.33 12.87 11.11
N VAL A 2 6.37 12.56 10.25
CA VAL A 2 6.56 11.66 9.10
C VAL A 2 7.47 12.34 8.09
N LYS A 3 8.54 11.66 7.66
CA LYS A 3 9.48 12.16 6.65
C LYS A 3 9.05 11.73 5.26
N VAL A 4 8.97 12.68 4.34
CA VAL A 4 8.61 12.44 2.95
C VAL A 4 9.79 12.81 2.05
N GLY A 5 10.31 11.82 1.32
CA GLY A 5 11.34 12.04 0.31
C GLY A 5 10.74 12.61 -0.97
N VAL A 6 11.29 13.72 -1.46
CA VAL A 6 10.81 14.41 -2.67
C VAL A 6 11.74 14.09 -3.83
N LEU A 7 11.23 13.37 -4.84
CA LEU A 7 11.91 13.10 -6.11
C LEU A 7 11.38 14.05 -7.18
N ILE A 8 12.25 14.93 -7.68
CA ILE A 8 11.92 15.87 -8.76
C ILE A 8 12.42 15.27 -10.08
N GLY A 9 11.49 14.85 -10.95
CA GLY A 9 11.74 14.14 -12.20
C GLY A 9 12.57 14.90 -13.25
N SER A 10 12.71 16.21 -13.08
CA SER A 10 13.56 17.07 -13.91
C SER A 10 14.89 17.37 -13.23
N LEU A 11 15.99 17.20 -13.97
CA LEU A 11 17.32 17.65 -13.56
C LEU A 11 17.62 19.10 -14.00
N SER A 12 16.69 19.74 -14.72
CA SER A 12 16.87 21.13 -15.18
C SER A 12 16.78 22.12 -14.03
N ALA A 13 17.71 23.09 -13.99
CA ALA A 13 17.67 24.20 -13.03
C ALA A 13 16.42 25.09 -13.20
N LYS A 14 15.76 25.06 -14.36
CA LYS A 14 14.53 25.82 -14.66
C LYS A 14 13.28 24.94 -14.67
N SER A 15 13.31 23.80 -13.99
CA SER A 15 12.20 22.83 -13.95
C SER A 15 10.92 23.44 -13.38
N TYR A 16 9.79 23.19 -14.06
CA TYR A 16 8.47 23.46 -13.49
C TYR A 16 8.09 22.43 -12.41
N SER A 17 8.45 21.16 -12.58
CA SER A 17 8.31 20.13 -11.54
C SER A 17 8.97 20.53 -10.22
N ARG A 18 10.13 21.22 -10.27
CA ARG A 18 10.78 21.80 -9.09
C ARG A 18 9.92 22.88 -8.42
N LYS A 19 9.41 23.84 -9.21
CA LYS A 19 8.51 24.88 -8.69
C LYS A 19 7.23 24.29 -8.07
N ILE A 20 6.68 23.25 -8.68
CA ILE A 20 5.51 22.54 -8.15
C ILE A 20 5.86 21.84 -6.84
N ALA A 21 7.01 21.16 -6.75
CA ALA A 21 7.46 20.52 -5.53
C ALA A 21 7.68 21.54 -4.41
N GLU A 22 8.35 22.65 -4.69
CA GLU A 22 8.57 23.75 -3.73
C GLU A 22 7.24 24.34 -3.24
N TYR A 23 6.30 24.61 -4.16
CA TYR A 23 4.96 25.07 -3.79
C TYR A 23 4.23 24.04 -2.93
N PHE A 24 4.15 22.78 -3.37
CA PHE A 24 3.42 21.72 -2.65
C PHE A 24 3.99 21.49 -1.25
N THR A 25 5.32 21.46 -1.10
CA THR A 25 5.99 21.24 0.19
C THR A 25 5.92 22.45 1.13
N SER A 26 5.62 23.65 0.60
CA SER A 26 5.32 24.84 1.41
C SER A 26 3.89 24.87 1.97
N LEU A 27 3.00 24.02 1.47
CA LEU A 27 1.62 23.97 1.96
C LEU A 27 1.59 23.46 3.41
N PRO A 28 0.69 24.01 4.25
CA PRO A 28 0.56 23.58 5.64
C PRO A 28 0.32 22.07 5.75
N SER A 29 1.20 21.39 6.47
CA SER A 29 1.16 19.95 6.72
C SER A 29 1.96 19.59 7.99
N ASN A 30 1.73 18.39 8.51
CA ASN A 30 2.49 17.73 9.58
C ASN A 30 3.62 16.84 9.01
N LEU A 31 3.94 17.00 7.72
CA LEU A 31 4.96 16.24 7.00
C LEU A 31 6.29 17.00 7.00
N GLN A 32 7.39 16.27 7.13
CA GLN A 32 8.72 16.80 6.95
C GLN A 32 9.24 16.40 5.56
N PHE A 33 9.36 17.35 4.64
CA PHE A 33 9.87 17.08 3.30
C PHE A 33 11.39 17.15 3.21
N VAL A 34 12.00 16.21 2.49
CA VAL A 34 13.44 16.17 2.22
C VAL A 34 13.67 15.86 0.74
N GLU A 35 14.38 16.72 0.02
CA GLU A 35 14.71 16.45 -1.40
C GLU A 35 15.69 15.28 -1.52
N LEU A 36 15.33 14.30 -2.36
CA LEU A 36 16.16 13.16 -2.72
C LEU A 36 16.78 13.40 -4.10
N LYS A 37 18.09 13.68 -4.14
CA LYS A 37 18.81 13.98 -5.37
C LYS A 37 19.34 12.71 -6.03
N TYR A 38 19.00 12.51 -7.30
CA TYR A 38 19.46 11.37 -8.11
C TYR A 38 20.30 11.78 -9.32
N SER A 39 20.66 13.06 -9.45
CA SER A 39 21.39 13.61 -10.62
C SER A 39 22.79 13.01 -10.83
N MET A 40 23.39 12.44 -9.79
CA MET A 40 24.73 11.85 -9.81
C MET A 40 24.70 10.33 -9.97
N LEU A 41 23.52 9.71 -10.09
CA LEU A 41 23.46 8.25 -10.21
C LEU A 41 24.04 7.81 -11.56
N PRO A 42 25.05 6.93 -11.57
CA PRO A 42 25.44 6.25 -12.81
C PRO A 42 24.27 5.38 -13.28
N PHE A 43 24.28 5.03 -14.58
CA PHE A 43 23.26 4.15 -15.13
C PHE A 43 23.27 2.80 -14.44
N TYR A 44 22.07 2.24 -14.26
CA TYR A 44 21.89 0.88 -13.82
C TYR A 44 22.67 -0.09 -14.73
N ASN A 45 23.51 -0.91 -14.11
CA ASN A 45 24.19 -2.03 -14.72
C ASN A 45 24.13 -3.20 -13.72
N PRO A 46 23.60 -4.38 -14.10
CA PRO A 46 23.51 -5.54 -13.20
C PRO A 46 24.86 -5.99 -12.63
N ASP A 47 25.97 -5.72 -13.32
CA ASP A 47 27.33 -6.05 -12.83
C ASP A 47 27.65 -5.36 -11.49
N PHE A 48 26.97 -4.26 -11.18
CA PHE A 48 27.17 -3.46 -9.97
C PHE A 48 26.29 -3.87 -8.79
N GLU A 49 25.41 -4.87 -8.94
CA GLU A 49 24.44 -5.24 -7.90
C GLU A 49 25.07 -5.90 -6.67
N HIS A 50 26.10 -6.72 -6.88
CA HIS A 50 26.70 -7.53 -5.81
C HIS A 50 28.16 -7.19 -5.55
N GLN A 51 28.87 -6.71 -6.56
CA GLN A 51 30.29 -6.37 -6.48
C GLN A 51 30.48 -4.96 -7.04
N ASN A 52 31.40 -4.19 -6.45
CA ASN A 52 31.74 -2.85 -6.91
C ASN A 52 30.54 -1.88 -7.03
N THR A 53 29.54 -2.01 -6.15
CA THR A 53 28.37 -1.13 -6.14
C THR A 53 28.79 0.34 -6.00
N PRO A 54 28.39 1.24 -6.93
CA PRO A 54 28.72 2.65 -6.87
C PRO A 54 28.34 3.29 -5.54
N ILE A 55 29.20 4.16 -5.01
CA ILE A 55 28.96 4.86 -3.75
C ILE A 55 27.70 5.74 -3.82
N GLU A 56 27.40 6.27 -5.00
CA GLU A 56 26.22 7.08 -5.28
C GLU A 56 24.93 6.27 -5.15
N TRP A 57 24.94 4.99 -5.55
CA TRP A 57 23.78 4.10 -5.36
C TRP A 57 23.51 3.88 -3.88
N ASN A 58 24.55 3.57 -3.10
CA ASN A 58 24.44 3.33 -1.66
C ASN A 58 24.03 4.59 -0.91
N ALA A 59 24.58 5.76 -1.27
CA ALA A 59 24.19 7.03 -0.69
C ALA A 59 22.73 7.36 -0.97
N PHE A 60 22.27 7.14 -2.20
CA PHE A 60 20.88 7.39 -2.59
C PHE A 60 19.90 6.42 -1.92
N ARG A 61 20.20 5.11 -1.92
CA ARG A 61 19.41 4.10 -1.19
C ARG A 61 19.26 4.46 0.28
N LYS A 62 20.36 4.80 0.95
CA LYS A 62 20.34 5.23 2.36
C LYS A 62 19.47 6.46 2.59
N ALA A 63 19.46 7.41 1.65
CA ALA A 63 18.60 8.57 1.73
C ALA A 63 17.11 8.19 1.59
N VAL A 64 16.78 7.27 0.67
CA VAL A 64 15.42 6.74 0.48
C VAL A 64 14.95 5.89 1.67
N ASP A 65 15.84 5.12 2.27
CA ASP A 65 15.54 4.32 3.47
C ASP A 65 15.23 5.20 4.68
N SER A 66 15.76 6.43 4.71
CA SER A 66 15.58 7.39 5.82
C SER A 66 14.26 8.14 5.84
N VAL A 67 13.40 7.94 4.83
CA VAL A 67 12.08 8.58 4.71
C VAL A 67 10.97 7.55 4.79
N ASP A 68 9.79 7.94 5.26
CA ASP A 68 8.65 7.05 5.49
C ASP A 68 7.77 6.91 4.24
N ALA A 69 7.72 7.95 3.40
CA ALA A 69 6.93 8.02 2.18
C ALA A 69 7.66 8.80 1.07
N LEU A 70 7.17 8.73 -0.17
CA LEU A 70 7.71 9.47 -1.31
C LEU A 70 6.68 10.43 -1.94
N LEU A 71 7.15 11.60 -2.35
CA LEU A 71 6.47 12.50 -3.29
C LEU A 71 7.28 12.53 -4.57
N ILE A 72 6.67 12.17 -5.70
CA ILE A 72 7.31 12.24 -7.02
C ILE A 72 6.63 13.34 -7.83
N VAL A 73 7.39 14.37 -8.20
CA VAL A 73 6.91 15.46 -9.06
C VAL A 73 7.68 15.43 -10.37
N THR A 74 7.04 15.13 -11.50
CA THR A 74 7.76 14.87 -12.75
C THR A 74 7.03 15.35 -14.00
N GLN A 75 7.78 15.88 -14.97
CA GLN A 75 7.26 16.08 -16.32
C GLN A 75 7.14 14.76 -17.09
N GLU A 76 6.50 14.85 -18.26
CA GLU A 76 6.44 13.77 -19.26
C GLU A 76 7.45 14.01 -20.38
N TYR A 77 8.25 12.99 -20.70
CA TYR A 77 9.17 12.96 -21.83
C TYR A 77 8.78 11.84 -22.79
N ASN A 78 8.50 12.19 -24.05
CA ASN A 78 8.22 11.26 -25.13
C ASN A 78 7.15 10.20 -24.77
N TYR A 79 6.01 10.64 -24.25
CA TYR A 79 4.91 9.76 -23.79
C TYR A 79 5.31 8.76 -22.69
N SER A 80 6.22 9.17 -21.80
CA SER A 80 6.60 8.35 -20.65
C SER A 80 7.24 9.19 -19.54
N LEU A 81 7.60 8.52 -18.44
CA LEU A 81 8.40 9.12 -17.37
C LEU A 81 9.84 9.41 -17.84
N PRO A 82 10.54 10.39 -17.23
CA PRO A 82 11.93 10.69 -17.58
C PRO A 82 12.88 9.51 -17.36
N GLY A 83 13.78 9.26 -18.31
CA GLY A 83 14.73 8.14 -18.24
C GLY A 83 15.63 8.17 -16.99
N GLY A 84 16.07 9.35 -16.54
CA GLY A 84 16.86 9.48 -15.31
C GLY A 84 16.06 9.11 -14.04
N LEU A 85 14.77 9.45 -14.00
CA LEU A 85 13.89 9.05 -12.89
C LEU A 85 13.67 7.53 -12.92
N LYS A 86 13.44 6.95 -14.11
CA LYS A 86 13.33 5.50 -14.27
C LYS A 86 14.60 4.78 -13.83
N ASN A 87 15.78 5.29 -14.20
CA ASN A 87 17.07 4.76 -13.77
C ASN A 87 17.21 4.77 -12.23
N ALA A 88 16.80 5.85 -11.58
CA ALA A 88 16.81 5.92 -10.12
C ALA A 88 15.90 4.85 -9.48
N LEU A 89 14.71 4.62 -10.06
CA LEU A 89 13.80 3.56 -9.61
C LEU A 89 14.37 2.15 -9.86
N ASP A 90 15.08 1.94 -10.96
CA ASP A 90 15.76 0.67 -11.27
C ASP A 90 16.86 0.36 -10.24
N ILE A 91 17.65 1.36 -9.86
CA ILE A 91 18.68 1.22 -8.82
C ILE A 91 18.08 0.91 -7.45
N LEU A 92 16.92 1.50 -7.13
CA LEU A 92 16.19 1.22 -5.88
C LEU A 92 15.51 -0.15 -5.87
N SER A 93 15.36 -0.79 -7.04
CA SER A 93 14.72 -2.11 -7.14
C SER A 93 15.65 -3.28 -6.78
N VAL A 94 16.95 -3.02 -6.63
CA VAL A 94 18.00 -4.03 -6.43
C VAL A 94 18.89 -3.70 -5.22
N PRO A 95 19.56 -4.70 -4.61
CA PRO A 95 19.49 -6.14 -4.91
C PRO A 95 18.14 -6.75 -4.50
N SER A 96 17.75 -7.86 -5.13
CA SER A 96 16.53 -8.58 -4.79
C SER A 96 16.68 -9.39 -3.50
N PRO A 97 15.67 -9.41 -2.59
CA PRO A 97 14.37 -8.74 -2.71
C PRO A 97 14.47 -7.22 -2.50
N ASN A 98 13.70 -6.44 -3.27
CA ASN A 98 13.62 -4.97 -3.15
C ASN A 98 13.14 -4.60 -1.74
N GLN A 99 13.99 -3.95 -0.95
CA GLN A 99 13.66 -3.51 0.40
C GLN A 99 13.47 -1.99 0.51
N HIS A 100 13.89 -1.22 -0.49
CA HIS A 100 13.95 0.25 -0.39
C HIS A 100 12.60 0.92 -0.59
N LEU A 101 11.70 0.31 -1.36
CA LEU A 101 10.44 0.94 -1.77
C LEU A 101 9.19 0.20 -1.26
N VAL A 102 9.32 -1.09 -0.94
CA VAL A 102 8.17 -1.95 -0.60
C VAL A 102 7.41 -1.38 0.61
N GLY A 103 6.09 -1.27 0.46
CA GLY A 103 5.18 -0.78 1.48
C GLY A 103 5.19 0.74 1.70
N LYS A 104 6.17 1.49 1.19
CA LYS A 104 6.22 2.95 1.35
C LYS A 104 5.06 3.61 0.60
N PRO A 105 4.30 4.52 1.23
CA PRO A 105 3.31 5.34 0.55
C PRO A 105 3.95 6.27 -0.47
N VAL A 106 3.27 6.51 -1.59
CA VAL A 106 3.74 7.46 -2.62
C VAL A 106 2.62 8.27 -3.24
N LEU A 107 2.88 9.57 -3.41
CA LEU A 107 2.08 10.51 -4.18
C LEU A 107 2.83 10.91 -5.46
N VAL A 108 2.12 10.92 -6.58
CA VAL A 108 2.64 11.34 -7.89
C VAL A 108 1.92 12.59 -8.37
N ILE A 109 2.71 13.60 -8.73
CA ILE A 109 2.25 14.82 -9.40
C ILE A 109 2.99 14.90 -10.74
N THR A 110 2.26 15.10 -11.83
CA THR A 110 2.86 15.32 -13.14
C THR A 110 2.57 16.70 -13.69
N ASP A 111 3.46 17.18 -14.56
CA ASP A 111 3.29 18.43 -15.27
C ASP A 111 3.66 18.34 -16.75
N SER A 112 3.09 19.24 -17.54
CA SER A 112 3.47 19.40 -18.94
C SER A 112 3.15 20.81 -19.42
N ALA A 113 3.91 21.26 -20.42
CA ALA A 113 3.58 22.46 -21.15
C ALA A 113 2.32 22.29 -22.02
N GLY A 114 1.95 21.05 -22.35
CA GLY A 114 0.74 20.73 -23.10
C GLY A 114 -0.49 20.49 -22.22
N GLU A 115 -1.64 20.33 -22.88
CA GLU A 115 -2.95 20.23 -22.24
C GLU A 115 -3.16 18.93 -21.43
N LYS A 116 -2.35 17.90 -21.65
CA LYS A 116 -2.48 16.61 -20.96
C LYS A 116 -1.81 16.56 -19.58
N GLY A 117 -1.00 17.55 -19.22
CA GLY A 117 -0.38 17.65 -17.89
C GLY A 117 0.49 16.46 -17.46
N GLY A 118 1.02 15.69 -18.42
CA GLY A 118 1.87 14.53 -18.16
C GLY A 118 1.11 13.25 -17.76
N ILE A 119 -0.16 13.13 -18.13
CA ILE A 119 -1.02 12.00 -17.76
C ILE A 119 -0.48 10.63 -18.18
N ILE A 120 0.29 10.54 -19.26
CA ILE A 120 0.85 9.26 -19.72
C ILE A 120 2.04 8.87 -18.83
N ALA A 121 2.90 9.84 -18.50
CA ALA A 121 3.95 9.63 -17.50
C ALA A 121 3.36 9.22 -16.14
N ASN A 122 2.25 9.84 -15.72
CA ASN A 122 1.56 9.48 -14.48
C ASN A 122 1.14 8.00 -14.48
N ALA A 123 0.48 7.56 -15.55
CA ALA A 123 0.01 6.17 -15.69
C ALA A 123 1.17 5.16 -15.70
N HIS A 124 2.22 5.40 -16.49
CA HIS A 124 3.41 4.54 -16.53
C HIS A 124 4.12 4.49 -15.18
N LEU A 125 4.25 5.63 -14.50
CA LEU A 125 4.88 5.69 -13.19
C LEU A 125 4.05 4.92 -12.14
N HIS A 126 2.72 5.05 -12.14
CA HIS A 126 1.86 4.24 -11.25
C HIS A 126 2.05 2.74 -11.46
N GLN A 127 2.17 2.28 -12.72
CA GLN A 127 2.45 0.88 -13.03
C GLN A 127 3.80 0.43 -12.44
N VAL A 128 4.86 1.21 -12.65
CA VAL A 128 6.20 0.91 -12.12
C VAL A 128 6.20 0.89 -10.60
N LEU A 129 5.64 1.90 -9.94
CA LEU A 129 5.63 2.00 -8.47
C LEU A 129 4.86 0.85 -7.81
N ARG A 130 3.75 0.42 -8.41
CA ARG A 130 2.99 -0.76 -7.95
C ARG A 130 3.80 -2.04 -8.08
N TYR A 131 4.50 -2.23 -9.19
CA TYR A 131 5.42 -3.37 -9.36
C TYR A 131 6.53 -3.37 -8.31
N LEU A 132 7.05 -2.18 -7.96
CA LEU A 132 8.06 -2.01 -6.89
C LEU A 132 7.48 -2.16 -5.47
N GLY A 133 6.22 -2.57 -5.33
CA GLY A 133 5.56 -2.86 -4.05
C GLY A 133 5.18 -1.63 -3.24
N MET A 134 5.18 -0.43 -3.84
CA MET A 134 4.79 0.79 -3.16
C MET A 134 3.27 0.89 -2.98
N LYS A 135 2.84 1.57 -1.91
CA LYS A 135 1.43 1.94 -1.71
C LYS A 135 1.17 3.24 -2.48
N VAL A 136 0.68 3.14 -3.71
CA VAL A 136 0.44 4.32 -4.57
C VAL A 136 -0.91 4.96 -4.24
N MET A 137 -0.92 6.23 -3.85
CA MET A 137 -2.15 6.99 -3.60
C MET A 137 -2.98 7.06 -4.89
N ASN A 138 -4.24 6.63 -4.82
CA ASN A 138 -5.10 6.51 -6.00
C ASN A 138 -5.73 7.85 -6.40
N CYS A 139 -4.89 8.81 -6.77
CA CYS A 139 -5.28 10.10 -7.33
C CYS A 139 -4.49 10.39 -8.61
N THR A 140 -5.06 11.23 -9.47
CA THR A 140 -4.40 11.65 -10.71
C THR A 140 -4.19 13.16 -10.69
N ILE A 141 -3.00 13.60 -10.30
CA ILE A 141 -2.63 15.03 -10.30
C ILE A 141 -1.76 15.29 -11.53
N ALA A 142 -2.37 15.84 -12.58
CA ALA A 142 -1.73 16.22 -13.83
C ALA A 142 -1.95 17.72 -14.07
N ILE A 143 -0.87 18.50 -14.08
CA ILE A 143 -0.90 19.97 -14.21
C ILE A 143 -0.62 20.33 -15.68
N SER A 144 -1.67 20.72 -16.37
CA SER A 144 -1.64 21.14 -17.77
C SER A 144 -1.16 22.58 -17.93
N ASN A 145 -0.58 22.89 -19.09
CA ASN A 145 -0.14 24.25 -19.44
C ASN A 145 0.72 24.90 -18.34
N VAL A 146 1.65 24.13 -17.76
CA VAL A 146 2.33 24.50 -16.51
C VAL A 146 2.98 25.88 -16.54
N GLN A 147 3.44 26.37 -17.69
CA GLN A 147 3.99 27.71 -17.86
C GLN A 147 3.01 28.85 -17.52
N SER A 148 1.70 28.67 -17.78
CA SER A 148 0.71 29.70 -17.48
C SER A 148 0.32 29.68 -16.00
N VAL A 149 0.30 28.48 -15.41
CA VAL A 149 -0.06 28.24 -14.01
C VAL A 149 1.06 28.68 -13.06
N PHE A 150 2.29 28.21 -13.32
CA PHE A 150 3.49 28.45 -12.51
C PHE A 150 4.40 29.51 -13.14
N ASN A 151 3.94 30.75 -13.15
CA ASN A 151 4.69 31.90 -13.64
C ASN A 151 5.26 32.74 -12.48
N ASN A 152 6.36 33.46 -12.72
CA ASN A 152 7.02 34.32 -11.71
C ASN A 152 7.35 33.64 -10.36
N GLY A 153 7.52 32.31 -10.36
CA GLY A 153 7.93 31.55 -9.17
C GLY A 153 6.79 31.03 -8.30
N ASP A 154 5.52 31.24 -8.66
CA ASP A 154 4.38 30.80 -7.83
C ASP A 154 3.20 30.28 -8.68
N ASN A 155 2.27 29.58 -8.03
CA ASN A 155 1.00 29.11 -8.59
C ASN A 155 -0.06 30.23 -8.55
N HIS A 156 -0.55 30.65 -9.70
CA HIS A 156 -1.58 31.70 -9.81
C HIS A 156 -3.00 31.16 -10.02
N ASP A 157 -3.20 29.85 -10.03
CA ASP A 157 -4.53 29.24 -10.15
C ASP A 157 -5.13 28.93 -8.76
N PRO A 158 -6.20 29.64 -8.34
CA PRO A 158 -6.85 29.40 -7.06
C PRO A 158 -7.50 28.01 -6.95
N LYS A 159 -7.97 27.45 -8.07
CA LYS A 159 -8.57 26.11 -8.11
C LYS A 159 -7.51 25.05 -7.87
N LEU A 160 -6.37 25.16 -8.57
CA LEU A 160 -5.23 24.27 -8.32
C LEU A 160 -4.70 24.44 -6.90
N SER A 161 -4.63 25.67 -6.39
CA SER A 161 -4.17 25.95 -5.03
C SER A 161 -5.03 25.25 -3.99
N LYS A 162 -6.37 25.29 -4.15
CA LYS A 162 -7.30 24.56 -3.29
C LYS A 162 -7.09 23.06 -3.42
N ARG A 163 -7.03 22.55 -4.65
CA ARG A 163 -6.85 21.13 -4.94
C ARG A 163 -5.58 20.58 -4.28
N LEU A 164 -4.43 21.23 -4.43
CA LEU A 164 -3.17 20.77 -3.83
C LEU A 164 -3.19 20.81 -2.29
N ARG A 165 -3.94 21.74 -1.68
CA ARG A 165 -4.19 21.75 -0.23
C ARG A 165 -5.05 20.58 0.24
N ASP A 166 -5.99 20.12 -0.60
CA ASP A 166 -6.80 18.95 -0.29
C ASP A 166 -5.99 17.66 -0.55
N ASP A 167 -5.15 17.64 -1.58
CA ASP A 167 -4.28 16.52 -1.94
C ASP A 167 -3.22 16.26 -0.86
N ILE A 168 -2.58 17.30 -0.29
CA ILE A 168 -1.58 17.11 0.78
C ILE A 168 -2.22 16.54 2.06
N LYS A 169 -3.42 16.97 2.43
CA LYS A 169 -4.18 16.41 3.56
C LYS A 169 -4.57 14.96 3.30
N SER A 170 -5.00 14.67 2.07
CA SER A 170 -5.34 13.29 1.66
C SER A 170 -4.10 12.40 1.72
N PHE A 171 -2.93 12.93 1.35
CA PHE A 171 -1.68 12.20 1.41
C PHE A 171 -1.22 11.92 2.86
N GLU A 172 -1.37 12.89 3.77
CA GLU A 172 -1.15 12.66 5.20
C GLU A 172 -2.01 11.53 5.75
N GLN A 173 -3.32 11.57 5.47
CA GLN A 173 -4.25 10.52 5.88
C GLN A 173 -3.84 9.18 5.29
N PHE A 174 -3.52 9.14 4.00
CA PHE A 174 -3.10 7.92 3.31
C PHE A 174 -1.83 7.31 3.90
N ILE A 175 -0.85 8.13 4.31
CA ILE A 175 0.35 7.65 5.00
C ILE A 175 -0.01 7.03 6.35
N ASN A 176 -0.87 7.68 7.14
CA ASN A 176 -1.30 7.17 8.44
C ASN A 176 -2.02 5.82 8.30
N GLU A 177 -2.99 5.72 7.38
CA GLU A 177 -3.69 4.47 7.09
C GLU A 177 -2.75 3.37 6.59
N SER A 178 -1.73 3.75 5.83
CA SER A 178 -0.72 2.81 5.33
C SER A 178 0.23 2.30 6.42
N SER A 179 0.38 3.00 7.53
CA SER A 179 1.23 2.61 8.66
C SER A 179 0.54 1.67 9.66
N LEU A 180 -0.79 1.63 9.66
CA LEU A 180 -1.54 0.62 10.39
C LEU A 180 -1.22 -0.73 9.76
N SER A 181 -0.47 -1.54 10.50
CA SER A 181 -0.09 -2.91 10.13
C SER A 181 -1.29 -3.65 9.55
N HIS A 182 -1.08 -4.39 8.45
CA HIS A 182 -2.01 -5.40 7.97
C HIS A 182 -2.47 -6.23 9.17
N GLN A 183 -3.68 -5.93 9.64
CA GLN A 183 -4.39 -6.74 10.60
C GLN A 183 -4.61 -8.06 9.87
N SER A 184 -3.82 -9.06 10.25
CA SER A 184 -3.86 -10.46 9.80
C SER A 184 -4.82 -10.69 8.64
N CYS A 185 -4.34 -10.47 7.41
CA CYS A 185 -5.04 -11.07 6.28
C CYS A 185 -5.06 -12.57 6.55
N VAL A 186 -6.26 -13.17 6.55
CA VAL A 186 -6.38 -14.63 6.52
C VAL A 186 -5.51 -15.11 5.36
N ASP A 187 -4.61 -16.04 5.63
CA ASP A 187 -3.79 -16.65 4.59
C ASP A 187 -4.75 -17.34 3.60
N MET A 188 -5.00 -16.68 2.46
CA MET A 188 -5.93 -17.13 1.43
C MET A 188 -5.37 -18.31 0.60
N THR A 189 -4.23 -18.88 1.02
CA THR A 189 -3.71 -20.12 0.44
C THR A 189 -4.66 -21.30 0.64
N TYR A 190 -5.46 -21.30 1.72
CA TYR A 190 -6.46 -22.34 1.93
C TYR A 190 -7.76 -22.04 1.19
N LYS A 191 -8.21 -23.01 0.40
CA LYS A 191 -9.58 -23.01 -0.15
C LYS A 191 -10.54 -23.31 0.99
N PHE A 192 -11.73 -22.72 0.98
CA PHE A 192 -12.79 -23.10 1.93
C PHE A 192 -14.00 -23.64 1.18
N SER A 193 -14.75 -24.52 1.84
CA SER A 193 -16.07 -24.95 1.38
C SER A 193 -17.09 -24.80 2.49
N TYR A 194 -18.30 -24.39 2.12
CA TYR A 194 -19.42 -24.25 3.02
C TYR A 194 -20.62 -25.00 2.47
N GLN A 195 -21.25 -25.79 3.34
CA GLN A 195 -22.58 -26.34 3.14
C GLN A 195 -23.40 -26.11 4.41
N PRO A 196 -24.74 -26.06 4.34
CA PRO A 196 -25.56 -25.88 5.54
C PRO A 196 -25.16 -26.87 6.64
N GLY A 197 -24.65 -26.33 7.74
CA GLY A 197 -24.21 -27.09 8.90
C GLY A 197 -22.73 -27.47 8.95
N GLU A 198 -21.92 -27.12 7.95
CA GLU A 198 -20.49 -27.44 7.94
C GLU A 198 -19.66 -26.40 7.17
N LEU A 199 -18.61 -25.88 7.81
CA LEU A 199 -17.58 -25.03 7.19
C LEU A 199 -16.25 -25.80 7.20
N ASN A 200 -15.54 -25.83 6.07
CA ASN A 200 -14.28 -26.56 5.94
C ASN A 200 -13.16 -25.68 5.39
N LEU A 201 -11.95 -25.86 5.91
CA LEU A 201 -10.70 -25.50 5.23
C LEU A 201 -10.19 -26.70 4.45
N LEU A 202 -9.71 -26.44 3.24
CA LEU A 202 -9.22 -27.42 2.30
C LEU A 202 -7.75 -27.13 1.94
N ASN A 203 -6.96 -28.19 1.72
CA ASN A 203 -5.65 -28.05 1.07
C ASN A 203 -5.80 -27.89 -0.45
N ASP A 204 -4.66 -27.77 -1.15
CA ASP A 204 -4.62 -27.59 -2.61
C ASP A 204 -5.31 -28.73 -3.37
N ASP A 205 -5.19 -29.95 -2.84
CA ASP A 205 -5.78 -31.19 -3.36
C ASP A 205 -7.28 -31.33 -3.05
N GLY A 206 -7.86 -30.42 -2.25
CA GLY A 206 -9.27 -30.42 -1.88
C GLY A 206 -9.62 -31.29 -0.66
N GLU A 207 -8.63 -31.79 0.08
CA GLU A 207 -8.84 -32.53 1.32
C GLU A 207 -9.21 -31.60 2.47
N LYS A 208 -10.18 -32.01 3.30
CA LYS A 208 -10.55 -31.28 4.53
C LYS A 208 -9.41 -31.36 5.56
N ILE A 209 -8.85 -30.20 5.90
CA ILE A 209 -7.79 -30.07 6.90
C ILE A 209 -8.30 -29.54 8.25
N ALA A 210 -9.36 -28.74 8.22
CA ALA A 210 -10.10 -28.32 9.41
C ALA A 210 -11.58 -28.17 9.08
N THR A 211 -12.44 -28.43 10.06
CA THR A 211 -13.89 -28.41 9.90
C THR A 211 -14.54 -27.78 11.13
N ILE A 212 -15.57 -26.96 10.92
CA ILE A 212 -16.49 -26.51 11.94
C ILE A 212 -17.88 -27.06 11.62
N GLU A 213 -18.44 -27.81 12.58
CA GLU A 213 -19.83 -28.22 12.54
C GLU A 213 -20.71 -27.10 13.11
N LEU A 214 -21.74 -26.73 12.35
CA LEU A 214 -22.60 -25.61 12.63
C LEU A 214 -24.05 -26.07 12.73
N ARG A 215 -24.83 -25.42 13.60
CA ARG A 215 -26.28 -25.59 13.64
C ARG A 215 -26.98 -24.25 13.64
N ASN A 216 -27.85 -24.05 12.65
CA ASN A 216 -28.71 -22.87 12.59
C ASN A 216 -29.83 -23.00 13.65
N LEU A 217 -29.89 -22.02 14.54
CA LEU A 217 -30.94 -21.86 15.54
C LEU A 217 -31.90 -20.73 15.10
N LYS A 218 -32.95 -20.48 15.89
CA LYS A 218 -33.89 -19.38 15.63
C LYS A 218 -33.19 -18.02 15.79
N ASN A 219 -33.80 -16.96 15.26
CA ASN A 219 -33.34 -15.57 15.43
C ASN A 219 -31.92 -15.30 14.90
N LYS A 220 -31.53 -15.93 13.79
CA LYS A 220 -30.19 -15.80 13.19
C LYS A 220 -29.04 -16.20 14.15
N VAL A 221 -29.27 -17.13 15.06
CA VAL A 221 -28.22 -17.66 15.92
C VAL A 221 -27.60 -18.89 15.26
N ILE A 222 -26.28 -18.96 15.20
CA ILE A 222 -25.50 -20.08 14.68
C ILE A 222 -24.74 -20.70 15.85
N ALA A 223 -25.01 -21.97 16.14
CA ALA A 223 -24.28 -22.72 17.14
C ALA A 223 -23.06 -23.40 16.53
N ILE A 224 -21.91 -23.29 17.20
CA ILE A 224 -20.69 -24.04 16.89
C ILE A 224 -20.72 -25.32 17.70
N GLU A 225 -21.04 -26.43 17.04
CA GLU A 225 -21.19 -27.74 17.67
C GLU A 225 -19.84 -28.44 17.86
N GLU A 226 -18.94 -28.32 16.89
CA GLU A 226 -17.61 -28.90 16.97
C GLU A 226 -16.59 -28.14 16.10
N VAL A 227 -15.33 -28.15 16.51
CA VAL A 227 -14.19 -27.69 15.70
C VAL A 227 -13.16 -28.81 15.66
N GLN A 228 -12.91 -29.34 14.47
CA GLN A 228 -12.01 -30.44 14.23
C GLN A 228 -10.85 -30.01 13.33
N VAL A 229 -9.65 -30.49 13.65
CA VAL A 229 -8.47 -30.39 12.78
C VAL A 229 -7.96 -31.79 12.52
N ASN A 230 -7.77 -32.10 11.24
CA ASN A 230 -7.23 -33.36 10.79
C ASN A 230 -5.87 -33.61 11.46
N GLU A 231 -5.67 -34.82 11.99
CA GLU A 231 -4.51 -35.17 12.83
C GLU A 231 -3.17 -34.86 12.17
N LYS A 232 -3.08 -35.06 10.85
CA LYS A 232 -1.88 -34.78 10.04
C LYS A 232 -1.48 -33.30 10.07
N TYR A 233 -2.43 -32.40 10.36
CA TYR A 233 -2.25 -30.95 10.28
C TYR A 233 -2.40 -30.25 11.65
N ARG A 234 -2.48 -31.00 12.75
CA ARG A 234 -2.54 -30.41 14.10
C ARG A 234 -1.27 -29.61 14.43
N GLY A 235 -1.42 -28.58 15.26
CA GLY A 235 -0.32 -27.71 15.69
C GLY A 235 0.00 -26.55 14.73
N GLN A 236 -0.67 -26.47 13.57
CA GLN A 236 -0.43 -25.44 12.56
C GLN A 236 -1.33 -24.19 12.72
N GLY A 237 -2.13 -24.11 13.79
CA GLY A 237 -3.02 -22.97 14.00
C GLY A 237 -4.33 -22.97 13.19
N LEU A 238 -4.57 -23.99 12.35
CA LEU A 238 -5.75 -24.10 11.47
C LEU A 238 -7.10 -23.93 12.17
N ALA A 239 -7.22 -24.40 13.42
CA ALA A 239 -8.44 -24.21 14.21
C ALA A 239 -8.74 -22.72 14.48
N ASN A 240 -7.71 -21.90 14.67
CA ASN A 240 -7.87 -20.46 14.83
C ASN A 240 -8.22 -19.80 13.50
N GLU A 241 -7.64 -20.26 12.39
CA GLU A 241 -7.89 -19.71 11.06
C GLU A 241 -9.34 -19.94 10.62
N ILE A 242 -9.83 -21.18 10.72
CA ILE A 242 -11.22 -21.50 10.36
C ILE A 242 -12.23 -20.79 11.26
N MET A 243 -11.90 -20.61 12.55
CA MET A 243 -12.72 -19.81 13.46
C MET A 243 -12.75 -18.33 13.06
N THR A 244 -11.60 -17.76 12.66
CA THR A 244 -11.51 -16.36 12.21
C THR A 244 -12.37 -16.14 10.97
N LEU A 245 -12.31 -17.08 10.02
CA LEU A 245 -13.18 -17.07 8.83
C LEU A 245 -14.67 -17.10 9.22
N LEU A 246 -15.05 -17.97 10.17
CA LEU A 246 -16.43 -18.04 10.66
C LEU A 246 -16.88 -16.72 11.31
N MET A 247 -16.03 -16.05 12.11
CA MET A 247 -16.40 -14.79 12.75
C MET A 247 -16.75 -13.73 11.69
N TRP A 248 -15.94 -13.65 10.64
CA TRP A 248 -16.19 -12.74 9.52
C TRP A 248 -17.51 -13.04 8.80
N LEU A 249 -17.81 -14.31 8.56
CA LEU A 249 -19.08 -14.74 7.96
C LEU A 249 -20.29 -14.37 8.82
N VAL A 250 -20.19 -14.55 10.14
CA VAL A 250 -21.28 -14.25 11.08
C VAL A 250 -21.51 -12.74 11.19
N GLU A 251 -20.44 -11.96 11.32
CA GLU A 251 -20.51 -10.49 11.34
C GLU A 251 -21.16 -9.95 10.07
N GLY A 252 -20.72 -10.43 8.91
CA GLY A 252 -21.28 -10.03 7.62
C GLY A 252 -22.75 -10.43 7.45
N ALA A 253 -23.18 -11.52 8.09
CA ALA A 253 -24.55 -12.02 8.03
C ALA A 253 -25.49 -11.41 9.10
N ASP A 254 -25.01 -10.48 9.93
CA ASP A 254 -25.78 -9.92 11.07
C ASP A 254 -26.42 -11.05 11.92
N SER A 255 -25.61 -12.07 12.19
CA SER A 255 -25.99 -13.26 12.95
C SER A 255 -25.31 -13.28 14.31
N LYS A 256 -25.80 -14.12 15.22
CA LYS A 256 -25.18 -14.33 16.54
C LYS A 256 -24.57 -15.71 16.64
N LEU A 257 -23.59 -15.88 17.51
CA LEU A 257 -22.87 -17.13 17.73
C LEU A 257 -23.14 -17.70 19.10
N LYS A 258 -23.35 -19.01 19.15
CA LYS A 258 -23.40 -19.79 20.38
C LYS A 258 -22.29 -20.85 20.37
N ALA A 259 -21.35 -20.77 21.28
CA ALA A 259 -20.27 -21.76 21.37
C ALA A 259 -20.70 -22.96 22.24
N ASN A 260 -20.97 -24.11 21.61
CA ASN A 260 -21.31 -25.33 22.34
C ASN A 260 -20.06 -26.17 22.64
N CYS A 261 -19.05 -26.17 21.76
CA CYS A 261 -17.82 -26.93 21.97
C CYS A 261 -16.78 -26.20 22.85
N PRO A 262 -15.91 -26.93 23.59
CA PRO A 262 -14.90 -26.33 24.47
C PRO A 262 -13.91 -25.40 23.74
N PHE A 263 -13.49 -25.77 22.53
CA PHE A 263 -12.56 -24.98 21.75
C PHE A 263 -13.14 -23.62 21.37
N ALA A 264 -14.38 -23.57 20.87
CA ALA A 264 -15.04 -22.33 20.48
C ALA A 264 -15.24 -21.39 21.69
N LYS A 265 -15.58 -21.94 22.87
CA LYS A 265 -15.69 -21.15 24.10
C LYS A 265 -14.36 -20.48 24.45
N SER A 266 -13.29 -21.27 24.52
CA SER A 266 -11.94 -20.76 24.82
C SER A 266 -11.44 -19.76 23.77
N TYR A 267 -11.75 -20.00 22.48
CA TYR A 267 -11.39 -19.10 21.39
C TYR A 267 -12.04 -17.72 21.53
N LEU A 268 -13.32 -17.66 21.92
CA LEU A 268 -14.08 -16.42 22.08
C LEU A 268 -13.71 -15.68 23.37
N GLU A 269 -13.50 -16.38 24.48
CA GLU A 269 -13.06 -15.78 25.76
C GLU A 269 -11.74 -15.01 25.62
N THR A 270 -10.85 -15.48 24.76
CA THR A 270 -9.55 -14.86 24.50
C THR A 270 -9.60 -13.73 23.46
N ARG A 271 -10.78 -13.43 22.89
CA ARG A 271 -10.95 -12.48 21.77
C ARG A 271 -12.16 -11.56 21.97
N PRO A 272 -12.04 -10.57 22.88
CA PRO A 272 -13.15 -9.69 23.26
C PRO A 272 -13.70 -8.84 22.10
N GLN A 273 -12.95 -8.69 21.00
CA GLN A 273 -13.43 -8.00 19.80
C GLN A 273 -14.68 -8.64 19.18
N PHE A 274 -14.93 -9.94 19.43
CA PHE A 274 -16.09 -10.66 18.90
C PHE A 274 -17.27 -10.71 19.89
N ASN A 275 -17.19 -10.05 21.05
CA ASN A 275 -18.27 -10.09 22.05
C ASN A 275 -19.60 -9.53 21.53
N ASN A 276 -19.56 -8.65 20.52
CA ASN A 276 -20.73 -8.09 19.86
C ASN A 276 -21.55 -9.12 19.07
N ILE A 277 -20.96 -10.24 18.65
CA ILE A 277 -21.63 -11.29 17.89
C ILE A 277 -21.92 -12.54 18.70
N VAL A 278 -21.41 -12.66 19.93
CA VAL A 278 -21.70 -13.80 20.81
C VAL A 278 -23.08 -13.62 21.46
N GLU A 279 -23.89 -14.68 21.46
CA GLU A 279 -25.13 -14.74 22.24
C GLU A 279 -24.77 -14.74 23.75
N PRO A 280 -25.41 -13.90 24.57
CA PRO A 280 -25.13 -13.82 26.01
C PRO A 280 -25.45 -15.13 26.76
#